data_AF-A0A955LZC5-F1
#
_entry.id   AF-A0A955LZC5-F1
#
_cell.length_a   1.000
_cell.length_b   1.000
_cell.length_c   1.000
_cell.angle_alpha   90.00
_cell.angle_beta   90.00
_cell.angle_gamma   90.00
#
_symmetry.space_group_name_H-M   'P 1'
#
loop_
_entity.id
_entity.type
_entity.pdbx_description
1 polymer ?
#
loop_
_entity_poly.entity_id
_entity_poly.type
_entity_poly.pdbx_seq_one_letter_code
_entity_poly.pdbx_strand_id
1 'polypeptide(L)'
;MIKRKFFNIFHRPFFTVWAAMILMCLGLLLNSSHVFADTCQERDLLNAKECKKQCENGCNLIASTDGDYCYECKKPLDHECAKRFPGTMPEHLCDIECNSQPGKFCVSKGTYPNPSGRGELVCYECVEKPQECKDIGLLDNNACRKCLSNPEMTCIEAGKTNWGENCYQCISKADYQCAISFPGMSSKEACEKNCRANDKECLPNGVENIPGEKKPLVCYECVDRAETCRDLNLLSRDDCENCWDNPASECVPAVVTGSGEQCFKCQLRGDYECARRFPGTVSNNTCINTCTDANKECVVSVYEYDDGRSPLECATCEDKPQECFDIDLLDKVQCPSCEADPNKECKIAGQTKEGKLCYSCEERPQVCG
;
A
#
# COMPACT_ATOMS: atom_id res chain seq x y z
N MET A 1 27.44 21.69 -25.02
CA MET A 1 26.56 22.86 -24.75
C MET A 1 25.21 22.66 -25.43
N ILE A 2 24.23 22.08 -24.73
CA ILE A 2 22.88 21.84 -25.27
C ILE A 2 21.89 22.62 -24.39
N LYS A 3 21.31 23.70 -24.92
CA LYS A 3 20.29 24.52 -24.25
C LYS A 3 18.92 23.83 -24.38
N ARG A 4 18.37 23.32 -23.28
CA ARG A 4 16.96 22.92 -23.18
C ARG A 4 16.10 24.15 -22.82
N LYS A 5 15.13 24.47 -23.68
CA LYS A 5 14.05 25.42 -23.42
C LYS A 5 12.95 24.71 -22.63
N PHE A 6 12.59 25.22 -21.45
CA PHE A 6 11.40 24.83 -20.72
C PHE A 6 10.20 25.64 -21.20
N PHE A 7 9.10 24.94 -21.50
CA PHE A 7 7.79 25.48 -21.82
C PHE A 7 7.09 25.94 -20.53
N ASN A 8 6.53 27.14 -20.56
CA ASN A 8 5.80 27.78 -19.46
C ASN A 8 4.39 28.08 -19.98
N ILE A 9 3.42 27.19 -19.75
CA ILE A 9 2.01 27.43 -20.10
C ILE A 9 1.13 26.72 -19.05
N PHE A 10 0.45 27.50 -18.22
CA PHE A 10 -0.99 27.43 -17.86
C PHE A 10 -1.22 28.07 -16.49
N HIS A 11 -1.68 29.32 -16.49
CA HIS A 11 -2.31 29.97 -15.34
C HIS A 11 -3.58 30.68 -15.80
N ARG A 12 -4.70 30.37 -15.10
CA ARG A 12 -6.04 31.01 -15.06
C ARG A 12 -7.10 30.53 -16.06
N PRO A 13 -8.42 30.66 -15.77
CA PRO A 13 -9.12 30.78 -14.46
C PRO A 13 -10.35 29.85 -14.35
N PHE A 14 -10.39 28.93 -13.37
CA PHE A 14 -11.57 28.06 -13.12
C PHE A 14 -12.54 28.59 -12.05
N PHE A 15 -12.28 29.75 -11.45
CA PHE A 15 -13.01 30.21 -10.26
C PHE A 15 -14.32 30.98 -10.51
N THR A 16 -14.60 31.42 -11.75
CA THR A 16 -15.79 32.27 -12.00
C THR A 16 -17.06 31.49 -12.37
N VAL A 17 -16.94 30.24 -12.81
CA VAL A 17 -18.11 29.41 -13.18
C VAL A 17 -18.79 28.82 -11.94
N TRP A 18 -18.03 28.55 -10.87
CA TRP A 18 -18.56 27.93 -9.66
C TRP A 18 -19.47 28.87 -8.84
N ALA A 19 -19.16 30.17 -8.82
CA ALA A 19 -19.97 31.15 -8.08
C ALA A 19 -21.35 31.40 -8.70
N ALA A 20 -21.50 31.27 -10.02
CA ALA A 20 -22.77 31.47 -10.71
C ALA A 20 -23.77 30.31 -10.51
N MET A 21 -23.28 29.07 -10.34
CA MET A 21 -24.15 27.92 -10.06
C MET A 21 -24.76 27.97 -8.65
N ILE A 22 -24.02 28.48 -7.66
CA ILE A 22 -24.50 28.55 -6.26
C ILE A 22 -25.66 29.56 -6.13
N LEU A 23 -25.63 30.67 -6.89
CA LEU A 23 -26.69 31.68 -6.85
C LEU A 23 -27.98 31.26 -7.56
N MET A 24 -27.95 30.37 -8.56
CA MET A 24 -29.17 29.83 -9.17
C MET A 24 -29.86 28.77 -8.31
N CYS A 25 -29.11 28.00 -7.50
CA CYS A 25 -29.71 27.03 -6.59
C CYS A 25 -30.43 27.68 -5.38
N LEU A 26 -29.98 28.85 -4.91
CA LEU A 26 -30.62 29.56 -3.80
C LEU A 26 -31.93 30.28 -4.21
N GLY A 27 -32.12 30.61 -5.48
CA GLY A 27 -33.33 31.28 -5.97
C GLY A 27 -34.57 30.38 -6.10
N LEU A 28 -34.39 29.06 -6.18
CA LEU A 28 -35.50 28.10 -6.36
C LEU A 28 -36.08 27.57 -5.04
N LEU A 29 -35.48 27.89 -3.90
CA LEU A 29 -35.90 27.36 -2.59
C LEU A 29 -36.87 28.26 -1.80
N LEU A 30 -37.29 29.41 -2.33
CA LEU A 30 -38.05 30.41 -1.55
C LEU A 30 -39.51 30.65 -2.01
N ASN A 31 -40.11 29.79 -2.85
CA ASN A 31 -41.46 30.06 -3.39
C ASN A 31 -42.48 28.90 -3.36
N SER A 32 -42.31 27.89 -2.51
CA SER A 32 -43.16 26.66 -2.57
C SER A 32 -44.04 26.39 -1.34
N SER A 33 -44.05 27.26 -0.32
CA SER A 33 -44.48 26.88 1.04
C SER A 33 -45.99 26.91 1.34
N HIS A 34 -46.91 27.02 0.37
CA HIS A 34 -48.32 27.32 0.69
C HIS A 34 -49.43 26.48 0.01
N VAL A 35 -49.16 25.29 -0.54
CA VAL A 35 -50.23 24.54 -1.26
C VAL A 35 -50.48 23.07 -0.82
N PHE A 36 -49.69 22.44 0.06
CA PHE A 36 -49.70 20.95 0.11
C PHE A 36 -50.22 20.25 1.39
N ALA A 37 -50.81 20.98 2.35
CA ALA A 37 -51.31 20.38 3.60
C ALA A 37 -52.48 19.37 3.44
N ASP A 38 -53.11 19.27 2.26
CA ASP A 38 -54.27 18.39 2.03
C ASP A 38 -53.93 17.01 1.42
N THR A 39 -52.65 16.67 1.21
CA THR A 39 -52.28 15.51 0.37
C THR A 39 -52.28 14.12 1.03
N CYS A 40 -52.17 13.98 2.36
CA CYS A 40 -52.29 12.62 2.95
C CYS A 40 -53.75 12.10 2.93
N GLN A 41 -54.75 12.99 2.88
CA GLN A 41 -56.17 12.62 3.06
C GLN A 41 -56.78 11.97 1.81
N GLU A 42 -56.28 12.27 0.61
CA GLU A 42 -56.77 11.67 -0.65
C GLU A 42 -56.26 10.24 -0.89
N ARG A 43 -55.29 9.75 -0.12
CA ARG A 43 -54.67 8.42 -0.32
C ARG A 43 -54.87 7.44 0.84
N ASP A 44 -55.78 7.72 1.77
CA ASP A 44 -55.97 6.91 2.99
C ASP A 44 -54.66 6.73 3.80
N LEU A 45 -53.75 7.71 3.75
CA LEU A 45 -52.49 7.64 4.49
C LEU A 45 -52.67 8.23 5.89
N LEU A 46 -52.08 7.56 6.87
CA LEU A 46 -52.22 7.89 8.29
C LEU A 46 -51.10 8.83 8.72
N ASN A 47 -51.40 9.80 9.59
CA ASN A 47 -50.34 10.52 10.31
C ASN A 47 -49.69 9.58 11.34
N ALA A 48 -48.50 9.94 11.85
CA ALA A 48 -47.73 9.10 12.77
C ALA A 48 -48.54 8.61 13.99
N LYS A 49 -49.41 9.47 14.52
CA LYS A 49 -50.20 9.21 15.73
C LYS A 49 -51.36 8.26 15.46
N GLU A 50 -52.02 8.42 14.32
CA GLU A 50 -53.09 7.56 13.85
C GLU A 50 -52.57 6.20 13.42
N CYS A 51 -51.42 6.18 12.74
CA CYS A 51 -50.77 4.95 12.33
C CYS A 51 -50.39 4.09 13.54
N LYS A 52 -49.78 4.68 14.57
CA LYS A 52 -49.48 3.96 15.83
C LYS A 52 -50.73 3.41 16.53
N LYS A 53 -51.88 4.05 16.34
CA LYS A 53 -53.14 3.64 16.96
C LYS A 53 -53.85 2.55 16.16
N GLN A 54 -53.73 2.57 14.83
CA GLN A 54 -54.46 1.68 13.93
C GLN A 54 -53.65 0.45 13.50
N CYS A 55 -52.32 0.51 13.55
CA CYS A 55 -51.45 -0.54 13.02
C CYS A 55 -50.75 -1.29 14.17
N GLU A 56 -51.24 -2.47 14.52
CA GLU A 56 -50.63 -3.33 15.57
C GLU A 56 -49.20 -3.77 15.21
N ASN A 57 -48.88 -3.84 13.91
CA ASN A 57 -47.61 -4.36 13.38
C ASN A 57 -46.63 -3.27 12.92
N GLY A 58 -46.86 -2.02 13.32
CA GLY A 58 -46.00 -0.88 12.97
C GLY A 58 -46.38 -0.17 11.67
N CYS A 59 -45.62 0.89 11.38
CA CYS A 59 -45.92 1.89 10.36
C CYS A 59 -44.72 2.07 9.43
N ASN A 60 -44.94 1.98 8.12
CA ASN A 60 -43.92 2.31 7.13
C ASN A 60 -44.10 3.75 6.67
N LEU A 61 -43.01 4.52 6.66
CA LEU A 61 -43.01 5.86 6.10
C LEU A 61 -43.03 5.77 4.57
N ILE A 62 -44.07 6.32 3.93
CA ILE A 62 -44.24 6.22 2.47
C ILE A 62 -43.77 7.48 1.75
N ALA A 63 -43.90 8.65 2.39
CA ALA A 63 -43.46 9.91 1.83
C ALA A 63 -43.05 10.90 2.93
N SER A 64 -42.11 11.79 2.61
CA SER A 64 -41.64 12.88 3.46
C SER A 64 -41.49 14.13 2.62
N THR A 65 -42.29 15.15 2.88
CA THR A 65 -42.15 16.49 2.27
C THR A 65 -42.39 17.55 3.33
N ASP A 66 -41.43 18.47 3.48
CA ASP A 66 -41.52 19.68 4.32
C ASP A 66 -41.98 19.48 5.77
N GLY A 67 -41.52 18.39 6.41
CA GLY A 67 -41.75 18.14 7.84
C GLY A 67 -42.99 17.29 8.16
N ASP A 68 -43.81 16.97 7.15
CA ASP A 68 -44.93 16.05 7.29
C ASP A 68 -44.61 14.67 6.71
N TYR A 69 -44.94 13.65 7.50
CA TYR A 69 -44.63 12.25 7.26
C TYR A 69 -45.96 11.48 7.12
N CYS A 70 -46.24 10.94 5.92
CA CYS A 70 -47.40 10.06 5.73
C CYS A 70 -46.97 8.58 5.93
N TYR A 71 -47.77 7.82 6.67
CA TYR A 71 -47.51 6.41 6.97
C TYR A 71 -48.63 5.50 6.45
N GLU A 72 -48.29 4.30 6.03
CA GLU A 72 -49.26 3.22 5.79
C GLU A 72 -49.07 2.13 6.85
N CYS A 73 -50.18 1.51 7.28
CA CYS A 73 -50.10 0.32 8.12
C CYS A 73 -49.31 -0.77 7.40
N LYS A 74 -48.34 -1.36 8.11
CA LYS A 74 -47.65 -2.56 7.62
C LYS A 74 -48.69 -3.68 7.48
N LYS A 75 -49.09 -4.01 6.25
CA LYS A 75 -50.09 -5.05 5.98
C LYS A 75 -49.54 -6.39 6.51
N PRO A 76 -50.35 -7.19 7.24
CA PRO A 76 -49.89 -8.44 7.89
C PRO A 76 -49.50 -9.57 6.92
N LEU A 77 -49.52 -9.34 5.60
CA LEU A 77 -49.19 -10.34 4.57
C LEU A 77 -47.76 -10.85 4.68
N ASP A 78 -46.82 -10.00 5.12
CA ASP A 78 -45.40 -10.38 5.29
C ASP A 78 -45.22 -11.49 6.34
N HIS A 79 -46.19 -11.65 7.23
CA HIS A 79 -46.07 -12.56 8.37
C HIS A 79 -46.57 -13.99 8.07
N GLU A 80 -47.33 -14.22 7.00
CA GLU A 80 -47.90 -15.55 6.73
C GLU A 80 -46.88 -16.55 6.19
N CYS A 81 -46.00 -16.13 5.27
CA CYS A 81 -44.88 -16.96 4.82
C CYS A 81 -43.94 -17.27 6.00
N ALA A 82 -43.53 -16.24 6.75
CA ALA A 82 -42.64 -16.40 7.90
C ALA A 82 -43.24 -17.25 9.05
N LYS A 83 -44.57 -17.19 9.28
CA LYS A 83 -45.26 -18.01 10.30
C LYS A 83 -45.28 -19.49 9.95
N ARG A 84 -45.48 -19.82 8.66
CA ARG A 84 -45.56 -21.22 8.21
C ARG A 84 -44.18 -21.82 7.96
N PHE A 85 -43.24 -21.01 7.46
CA PHE A 85 -41.88 -21.43 7.14
C PHE A 85 -40.89 -20.33 7.58
N PRO A 86 -40.23 -20.51 8.73
CA PRO A 86 -39.16 -19.62 9.16
C PRO A 86 -38.12 -19.48 8.05
N GLY A 87 -37.80 -18.23 7.67
CA GLY A 87 -36.84 -17.93 6.59
C GLY A 87 -37.44 -17.71 5.20
N THR A 88 -38.77 -17.78 5.04
CA THR A 88 -39.44 -17.48 3.75
C THR A 88 -40.16 -16.13 3.77
N MET A 89 -40.31 -15.52 2.59
CA MET A 89 -40.94 -14.22 2.40
C MET A 89 -41.72 -14.13 1.06
N PRO A 90 -42.62 -13.15 0.90
CA PRO A 90 -43.27 -12.87 -0.39
C PRO A 90 -42.27 -12.49 -1.49
N GLU A 91 -42.63 -12.72 -2.76
CA GLU A 91 -41.77 -12.46 -3.94
C GLU A 91 -41.11 -11.07 -3.93
N HIS A 92 -41.92 -10.02 -3.77
CA HIS A 92 -41.46 -8.63 -3.78
C HIS A 92 -40.46 -8.32 -2.65
N LEU A 93 -40.62 -8.93 -1.47
CA LEU A 93 -39.66 -8.78 -0.38
C LEU A 93 -38.40 -9.59 -0.62
N CYS A 94 -38.54 -10.77 -1.21
CA CYS A 94 -37.40 -11.59 -1.59
C CYS A 94 -36.53 -10.86 -2.60
N ASP A 95 -37.10 -10.25 -3.64
CA ASP A 95 -36.32 -9.49 -4.61
C ASP A 95 -35.60 -8.29 -3.99
N ILE A 96 -36.17 -7.65 -2.97
CA ILE A 96 -35.53 -6.52 -2.29
C ILE A 96 -34.41 -7.01 -1.36
N GLU A 97 -34.71 -7.97 -0.49
CA GLU A 97 -33.76 -8.44 0.52
C GLU A 97 -32.64 -9.30 -0.09
N CYS A 98 -32.96 -10.20 -1.01
CA CYS A 98 -31.96 -11.08 -1.61
C CYS A 98 -31.09 -10.39 -2.64
N ASN A 99 -31.64 -9.56 -3.53
CA ASN A 99 -30.81 -8.87 -4.51
C ASN A 99 -29.92 -7.79 -3.88
N SER A 100 -30.21 -7.37 -2.64
CA SER A 100 -29.31 -6.51 -1.87
C SER A 100 -28.03 -7.24 -1.39
N GLN A 101 -28.04 -8.58 -1.38
CA GLN A 101 -26.92 -9.40 -0.93
C GLN A 101 -26.19 -10.02 -2.14
N PRO A 102 -24.89 -9.76 -2.34
CA PRO A 102 -24.16 -10.32 -3.47
C PRO A 102 -24.13 -11.85 -3.39
N GLY A 103 -24.47 -12.51 -4.49
CA GLY A 103 -24.46 -13.97 -4.58
C GLY A 103 -25.68 -14.67 -3.99
N LYS A 104 -26.78 -13.97 -3.72
CA LYS A 104 -28.06 -14.60 -3.34
C LYS A 104 -29.14 -14.38 -4.39
N PHE A 105 -30.10 -15.28 -4.45
CA PHE A 105 -31.27 -15.20 -5.32
C PHE A 105 -32.49 -15.88 -4.69
N CYS A 106 -33.67 -15.56 -5.22
CA CYS A 106 -34.94 -16.04 -4.72
C CYS A 106 -35.34 -17.36 -5.38
N VAL A 107 -35.66 -18.36 -4.57
CA VAL A 107 -36.24 -19.63 -5.04
C VAL A 107 -37.58 -19.85 -4.38
N SER A 108 -38.59 -20.20 -5.18
CA SER A 108 -39.92 -20.55 -4.67
C SER A 108 -39.86 -21.83 -3.84
N LYS A 109 -40.28 -21.79 -2.58
CA LYS A 109 -40.39 -22.96 -1.70
C LYS A 109 -41.68 -23.74 -1.86
N GLY A 110 -42.74 -23.09 -2.32
CA GLY A 110 -44.04 -23.72 -2.55
C GLY A 110 -45.16 -22.71 -2.71
N THR A 111 -46.33 -23.21 -3.14
CA THR A 111 -47.59 -22.47 -3.18
C THR A 111 -48.52 -22.94 -2.06
N TYR A 112 -49.28 -22.02 -1.46
CA TYR A 112 -50.14 -22.30 -0.31
C TYR A 112 -51.51 -21.64 -0.44
N PRO A 113 -52.58 -22.25 0.10
CA PRO A 113 -53.90 -21.62 0.11
C PRO A 113 -53.84 -20.28 0.87
N ASN A 114 -54.26 -19.22 0.20
CA ASN A 114 -54.37 -17.91 0.82
C ASN A 114 -55.56 -17.93 1.81
N PRO A 115 -55.34 -17.66 3.10
CA PRO A 115 -56.41 -17.71 4.10
C PRO A 115 -57.50 -16.65 3.91
N SER A 116 -57.27 -15.63 3.06
CA SER A 116 -58.32 -14.71 2.61
C SER A 116 -59.26 -15.30 1.54
N GLY A 117 -59.02 -16.53 1.10
CA GLY A 117 -59.78 -17.20 0.02
C GLY A 117 -59.44 -16.68 -1.38
N ARG A 118 -58.50 -15.74 -1.52
CA ARG A 118 -58.10 -15.15 -2.80
C ARG A 118 -56.81 -15.78 -3.35
N GLY A 119 -56.93 -17.00 -3.87
CA GLY A 119 -55.85 -17.67 -4.62
C GLY A 119 -54.79 -18.36 -3.78
N GLU A 120 -53.63 -18.63 -4.39
CA GLU A 120 -52.47 -19.26 -3.75
C GLU A 120 -51.38 -18.21 -3.46
N LEU A 121 -50.78 -18.29 -2.27
CA LEU A 121 -49.62 -17.52 -1.85
C LEU A 121 -48.34 -18.32 -2.17
N VAL A 122 -47.45 -17.75 -2.98
CA VAL A 122 -46.12 -18.32 -3.25
C VAL A 122 -45.12 -17.73 -2.27
N CYS A 123 -44.42 -18.57 -1.52
CA CYS A 123 -43.37 -18.15 -0.60
C CYS A 123 -41.99 -18.44 -1.19
N TYR A 124 -41.05 -17.52 -1.02
CA TYR A 124 -39.69 -17.59 -1.56
C TYR A 124 -38.68 -17.64 -0.42
N GLU A 125 -37.55 -18.30 -0.64
CA GLU A 125 -36.40 -18.30 0.26
C GLU A 125 -35.20 -17.68 -0.45
N CYS A 126 -34.39 -16.96 0.33
CA CYS A 126 -33.09 -16.49 -0.08
C CYS A 126 -32.07 -17.62 -0.04
N VAL A 127 -31.65 -18.10 -1.21
CA VAL A 127 -30.61 -19.13 -1.31
C VAL A 127 -29.36 -18.56 -1.94
N GLU A 128 -28.21 -19.14 -1.63
CA GLU A 128 -26.96 -18.80 -2.31
C GLU A 128 -27.07 -19.19 -3.78
N LYS A 129 -26.75 -18.23 -4.66
CA LYS A 129 -26.65 -18.48 -6.10
C LYS A 129 -25.67 -19.62 -6.33
N PRO A 130 -26.01 -20.63 -7.16
CA PRO A 130 -25.05 -21.61 -7.59
C PRO A 130 -23.82 -20.91 -8.13
N GLN A 131 -22.68 -21.13 -7.48
CA GLN A 131 -21.40 -20.65 -7.99
C GLN A 131 -21.16 -21.38 -9.30
N GLU A 132 -21.07 -20.65 -10.41
CA GLU A 132 -20.74 -21.22 -11.70
C GLU A 132 -19.22 -21.41 -11.80
N CYS A 133 -18.74 -22.34 -12.62
CA CYS A 133 -17.29 -22.51 -12.83
C CYS A 133 -16.60 -21.20 -13.28
N LYS A 134 -17.32 -20.37 -14.04
CA LYS A 134 -16.84 -19.06 -14.48
C LYS A 134 -16.59 -18.11 -13.30
N ASP A 135 -17.37 -18.20 -12.23
CA ASP A 135 -17.22 -17.35 -11.04
C ASP A 135 -15.91 -17.64 -10.29
N ILE A 136 -15.34 -18.84 -10.45
CA ILE A 136 -14.01 -19.23 -9.92
C ILE A 136 -12.91 -19.23 -10.99
N GLY A 137 -13.18 -18.63 -12.16
CA GLY A 137 -12.21 -18.53 -13.25
C GLY A 137 -11.89 -19.86 -13.96
N LEU A 138 -12.77 -20.86 -13.82
CA LEU A 138 -12.64 -22.18 -14.44
C LEU A 138 -13.69 -22.37 -15.55
N LEU A 139 -13.56 -23.48 -16.28
CA LEU A 139 -14.44 -23.87 -17.38
C LEU A 139 -15.46 -24.90 -16.90
N ASP A 140 -16.71 -24.79 -17.38
CA ASP A 140 -17.66 -25.89 -17.30
C ASP A 140 -17.29 -27.02 -18.30
N ASN A 141 -17.98 -28.16 -18.21
CA ASN A 141 -17.74 -29.32 -19.08
C ASN A 141 -17.94 -29.01 -20.59
N ASN A 142 -18.88 -28.14 -20.95
CA ASN A 142 -19.14 -27.80 -22.34
C ASN A 142 -18.05 -26.87 -22.92
N ALA A 143 -17.58 -25.90 -22.15
CA ALA A 143 -16.46 -25.04 -22.50
C ALA A 143 -15.15 -25.85 -22.58
N CYS A 144 -14.95 -26.77 -21.65
CA CYS A 144 -13.87 -27.75 -21.64
C CYS A 144 -13.82 -28.61 -22.93
N ARG A 145 -14.97 -29.07 -23.45
CA ARG A 145 -15.01 -29.81 -24.73
C ARG A 145 -14.51 -29.00 -25.91
N LYS A 146 -14.70 -27.67 -25.90
CA LYS A 146 -14.16 -26.80 -26.95
C LYS A 146 -12.64 -26.72 -26.90
N CYS A 147 -12.04 -26.77 -25.71
CA CYS A 147 -10.58 -26.84 -25.52
C CYS A 147 -9.97 -28.05 -26.24
N LEU A 148 -10.64 -29.21 -26.19
CA LEU A 148 -10.21 -30.45 -26.85
C LEU A 148 -10.26 -30.39 -28.38
N SER A 149 -10.73 -29.29 -28.97
CA SER A 149 -10.62 -29.05 -30.41
C SER A 149 -9.18 -28.75 -30.84
N ASN A 150 -8.31 -28.32 -29.92
CA ASN A 150 -6.87 -28.21 -30.15
C ASN A 150 -6.17 -29.52 -29.71
N PRO A 151 -5.47 -30.24 -30.62
CA PRO A 151 -4.80 -31.50 -30.29
C PRO A 151 -3.66 -31.37 -29.27
N GLU A 152 -3.13 -30.17 -29.03
CA GLU A 152 -2.07 -29.91 -28.04
C GLU A 152 -2.61 -29.59 -26.65
N MET A 153 -3.92 -29.38 -26.52
CA MET A 153 -4.56 -29.08 -25.25
C MET A 153 -5.22 -30.32 -24.65
N THR A 154 -5.35 -30.31 -23.34
CA THR A 154 -6.13 -31.27 -22.57
C THR A 154 -6.97 -30.53 -21.55
N CYS A 155 -8.01 -31.19 -21.07
CA CYS A 155 -8.92 -30.62 -20.11
C CYS A 155 -8.89 -31.45 -18.84
N ILE A 156 -8.56 -30.81 -17.72
CA ILE A 156 -8.36 -31.45 -16.42
C ILE A 156 -9.30 -30.86 -15.38
N GLU A 157 -9.72 -31.67 -14.42
CA GLU A 157 -10.48 -31.19 -13.26
C GLU A 157 -9.55 -30.34 -12.38
N ALA A 158 -9.89 -29.07 -12.20
CA ALA A 158 -9.06 -28.10 -11.49
C ALA A 158 -9.70 -27.60 -10.18
N GLY A 159 -11.01 -27.82 -10.01
CA GLY A 159 -11.73 -27.43 -8.80
C GLY A 159 -13.18 -27.87 -8.82
N LYS A 160 -13.91 -27.51 -7.77
CA LYS A 160 -15.36 -27.74 -7.66
C LYS A 160 -16.07 -26.48 -7.20
N THR A 161 -17.31 -26.29 -7.63
CA THR A 161 -18.19 -25.24 -7.11
C THR A 161 -18.58 -25.53 -5.66
N ASN A 162 -19.15 -24.54 -4.96
CA ASN A 162 -19.73 -24.76 -3.61
C ASN A 162 -20.89 -25.79 -3.58
N TRP A 163 -21.40 -26.20 -4.74
CA TRP A 163 -22.41 -27.26 -4.89
C TRP A 163 -21.83 -28.62 -5.32
N GLY A 164 -20.50 -28.72 -5.43
CA GLY A 164 -19.81 -29.95 -5.78
C GLY A 164 -19.76 -30.26 -7.28
N GLU A 165 -20.13 -29.31 -8.15
CA GLU A 165 -19.97 -29.48 -9.59
C GLU A 165 -18.50 -29.36 -9.97
N ASN A 166 -18.00 -30.28 -10.80
CA ASN A 166 -16.61 -30.28 -11.24
C ASN A 166 -16.36 -29.18 -12.27
N CYS A 167 -15.31 -28.41 -12.04
CA CYS A 167 -14.84 -27.36 -12.92
C CYS A 167 -13.46 -27.69 -13.48
N TYR A 168 -13.22 -27.26 -14.70
CA TYR A 168 -12.09 -27.72 -15.49
C TYR A 168 -11.16 -26.58 -15.90
N GLN A 169 -9.91 -26.93 -16.17
CA GLN A 169 -8.94 -26.02 -16.75
C GLN A 169 -8.41 -26.60 -18.07
N CYS A 170 -8.30 -25.72 -19.06
CA CYS A 170 -7.68 -26.03 -20.35
C CYS A 170 -6.18 -25.76 -20.23
N ILE A 171 -5.36 -26.80 -20.28
CA ILE A 171 -3.90 -26.71 -20.19
C ILE A 171 -3.27 -27.46 -21.37
N SER A 172 -2.00 -27.18 -21.68
CA SER A 172 -1.31 -27.95 -22.71
C SER A 172 -1.07 -29.39 -22.23
N LYS A 173 -1.02 -30.35 -23.16
CA LYS A 173 -0.66 -31.73 -22.85
C LYS A 173 0.74 -31.82 -22.23
N ALA A 174 1.66 -30.95 -22.67
CA ALA A 174 3.00 -30.85 -22.08
C ALA A 174 2.94 -30.39 -20.61
N ASP A 175 2.14 -29.37 -20.29
CA ASP A 175 1.94 -28.92 -18.90
C ASP A 175 1.32 -30.02 -18.04
N TYR A 176 0.31 -30.71 -18.56
CA TYR A 176 -0.34 -31.82 -17.86
C TYR A 176 0.65 -32.96 -17.57
N GLN A 177 1.45 -33.34 -18.56
CA GLN A 177 2.44 -34.39 -18.41
C GLN A 177 3.50 -33.98 -17.39
N CYS A 178 3.97 -32.72 -17.42
CA CYS A 178 4.87 -32.20 -16.40
C CYS A 178 4.25 -32.24 -14.99
N ALA A 179 3.00 -31.83 -14.84
CA ALA A 179 2.33 -31.83 -13.53
C ALA A 179 2.13 -33.23 -12.94
N ILE A 180 1.89 -34.25 -13.78
CA ILE A 180 1.79 -35.65 -13.35
C ILE A 180 3.16 -36.20 -12.95
N SER A 181 4.15 -36.03 -13.81
CA SER A 181 5.47 -36.64 -13.63
C SER A 181 6.29 -35.93 -12.54
N PHE A 182 6.12 -34.62 -12.42
CA PHE A 182 6.84 -33.75 -11.50
C PHE A 182 5.90 -32.70 -10.88
N PRO A 183 5.26 -33.02 -9.73
CA PRO A 183 4.37 -32.09 -9.06
C PRO A 183 5.02 -30.73 -8.81
N GLY A 184 4.37 -29.65 -9.25
CA GLY A 184 4.88 -28.26 -9.15
C GLY A 184 5.65 -27.76 -10.37
N MET A 185 5.88 -28.60 -11.39
CA MET A 185 6.55 -28.19 -12.63
C MET A 185 5.55 -27.97 -13.78
N SER A 186 5.95 -27.17 -14.77
CA SER A 186 5.16 -26.91 -15.98
C SER A 186 6.03 -26.86 -17.24
N SER A 187 5.43 -26.64 -18.40
CA SER A 187 6.17 -26.32 -19.61
C SER A 187 6.92 -24.99 -19.46
N LYS A 188 7.91 -24.75 -20.34
CA LYS A 188 8.69 -23.52 -20.37
C LYS A 188 7.81 -22.27 -20.47
N GLU A 189 6.83 -22.28 -21.36
CA GLU A 189 5.97 -21.12 -21.63
C GLU A 189 5.06 -20.80 -20.44
N ALA A 190 4.46 -21.84 -19.82
CA ALA A 190 3.65 -21.69 -18.62
C ALA A 190 4.49 -21.20 -17.43
N CYS A 191 5.69 -21.75 -17.27
CA CYS A 191 6.62 -21.39 -16.22
C CYS A 191 7.09 -19.93 -16.39
N GLU A 192 7.57 -19.53 -17.56
CA GLU A 192 7.97 -18.13 -17.81
C GLU A 192 6.83 -17.13 -17.58
N LYS A 193 5.58 -17.48 -17.92
CA LYS A 193 4.41 -16.64 -17.67
C LYS A 193 4.12 -16.50 -16.16
N ASN A 194 4.23 -17.58 -15.41
CA ASN A 194 3.90 -17.62 -13.98
C ASN A 194 5.04 -17.09 -13.09
N CYS A 195 6.31 -17.32 -13.43
CA CYS A 195 7.45 -16.91 -12.61
C CYS A 195 7.73 -15.40 -12.73
N ARG A 196 7.54 -14.80 -13.91
CA ARG A 196 7.79 -13.36 -14.15
C ARG A 196 6.99 -12.43 -13.24
N ALA A 197 5.84 -12.87 -12.75
CA ALA A 197 5.00 -12.07 -11.87
C ALA A 197 5.56 -11.94 -10.43
N ASN A 198 6.55 -12.76 -10.05
CA ASN A 198 6.98 -12.91 -8.66
C ASN A 198 8.50 -12.77 -8.46
N ASP A 199 9.23 -12.13 -9.39
CA ASP A 199 10.70 -12.05 -9.38
C ASP A 199 11.40 -13.42 -9.29
N LYS A 200 10.74 -14.46 -9.80
CA LYS A 200 11.27 -15.83 -9.88
C LYS A 200 11.83 -16.10 -11.27
N GLU A 201 12.79 -17.01 -11.35
CA GLU A 201 13.30 -17.49 -12.63
C GLU A 201 12.79 -18.90 -12.93
N CYS A 202 12.66 -19.18 -14.22
CA CYS A 202 12.17 -20.44 -14.72
C CYS A 202 13.34 -21.33 -15.14
N LEU A 203 13.70 -22.33 -14.33
CA LEU A 203 14.81 -23.24 -14.62
C LEU A 203 14.34 -24.65 -14.97
N PRO A 204 15.02 -25.35 -15.89
CA PRO A 204 14.72 -26.75 -16.18
C PRO A 204 15.09 -27.62 -14.96
N ASN A 205 14.14 -28.38 -14.42
CA ASN A 205 14.35 -29.26 -13.27
C ASN A 205 13.78 -30.68 -13.43
N GLY A 206 13.31 -31.04 -14.62
CA GLY A 206 12.84 -32.40 -14.93
C GLY A 206 13.02 -32.75 -16.40
N VAL A 207 13.41 -33.98 -16.69
CA VAL A 207 13.51 -34.50 -18.07
C VAL A 207 12.88 -35.88 -18.12
N GLU A 208 11.88 -36.05 -18.99
CA GLU A 208 11.17 -37.31 -19.19
C GLU A 208 11.22 -37.74 -20.66
N ASN A 209 11.55 -39.01 -20.92
CA ASN A 209 11.50 -39.58 -22.27
C ASN A 209 10.12 -40.17 -22.53
N ILE A 210 9.29 -39.48 -23.32
CA ILE A 210 7.97 -39.97 -23.69
C ILE A 210 8.10 -41.01 -24.82
N PRO A 211 7.59 -42.24 -24.66
CA PRO A 211 7.63 -43.25 -25.72
C PRO A 211 6.97 -42.75 -27.01
N GLY A 212 7.72 -42.77 -28.11
CA GLY A 212 7.24 -42.34 -29.43
C GLY A 212 7.56 -40.89 -29.79
N GLU A 213 7.99 -40.06 -28.84
CA GLU A 213 8.48 -38.71 -29.13
C GLU A 213 9.97 -38.70 -29.45
N LYS A 214 10.37 -37.84 -30.40
CA LYS A 214 11.78 -37.72 -30.82
C LYS A 214 12.62 -36.88 -29.87
N LYS A 215 12.00 -36.08 -28.99
CA LYS A 215 12.67 -35.19 -28.05
C LYS A 215 12.13 -35.48 -26.65
N PRO A 216 12.98 -35.46 -25.61
CA PRO A 216 12.51 -35.58 -24.24
C PRO A 216 11.66 -34.35 -23.86
N LEU A 217 10.64 -34.59 -23.05
CA LEU A 217 9.89 -33.53 -22.38
C LEU A 217 10.78 -32.93 -21.28
N VAL A 218 10.97 -31.61 -21.32
CA VAL A 218 11.70 -30.87 -20.29
C VAL A 218 10.70 -30.05 -19.49
N CYS A 219 10.64 -30.29 -18.19
CA CYS A 219 9.78 -29.61 -17.25
C CYS A 219 10.58 -28.55 -16.47
N TYR A 220 9.92 -27.44 -16.18
CA TYR A 220 10.53 -26.27 -15.58
C TYR A 220 9.86 -25.94 -14.27
N GLU A 221 10.63 -25.39 -13.34
CA GLU A 221 10.19 -24.97 -12.01
C GLU A 221 10.48 -23.47 -11.82
N CYS A 222 9.56 -22.79 -11.12
CA CYS A 222 9.81 -21.43 -10.64
C CYS A 222 10.67 -21.48 -9.38
N VAL A 223 11.94 -21.14 -9.53
CA VAL A 223 12.85 -20.97 -8.39
C VAL A 223 13.01 -19.49 -8.08
N ASP A 224 13.29 -19.16 -6.82
CA ASP A 224 13.61 -17.78 -6.45
C ASP A 224 14.85 -17.35 -7.25
N ARG A 225 14.76 -16.22 -7.94
CA ARG A 225 15.87 -15.71 -8.74
C ARG A 225 17.06 -15.50 -7.81
N ALA A 226 18.21 -16.07 -8.18
CA ALA A 226 19.44 -15.85 -7.44
C ALA A 226 19.69 -14.34 -7.29
N GLU A 227 19.83 -13.87 -6.04
CA GLU A 227 20.20 -12.49 -5.76
C GLU A 227 21.53 -12.18 -6.44
N THR A 228 21.55 -11.15 -7.28
CA THR A 228 22.76 -10.70 -7.97
C THR A 228 23.40 -9.56 -7.21
N CYS A 229 24.69 -9.30 -7.44
CA CYS A 229 25.36 -8.14 -6.86
C CYS A 229 24.65 -6.82 -7.19
N ARG A 230 24.03 -6.73 -8.36
CA ARG A 230 23.26 -5.55 -8.77
C ARG A 230 22.02 -5.33 -7.91
N ASP A 231 21.34 -6.41 -7.51
CA ASP A 231 20.16 -6.32 -6.63
C ASP A 231 20.54 -5.75 -5.25
N LEU A 232 21.79 -5.96 -4.82
CA LEU A 232 22.38 -5.41 -3.62
C LEU A 232 22.99 -4.00 -3.78
N ASN A 233 22.86 -3.38 -4.96
CA ASN A 233 23.56 -2.15 -5.35
C ASN A 233 25.09 -2.24 -5.20
N LEU A 234 25.63 -3.42 -5.48
CA LEU A 234 27.06 -3.73 -5.47
C LEU A 234 27.53 -4.09 -6.88
N LEU A 235 28.85 -4.18 -7.03
CA LEU A 235 29.51 -4.50 -8.28
C LEU A 235 29.77 -6.01 -8.36
N SER A 236 29.60 -6.57 -9.55
CA SER A 236 30.16 -7.88 -9.87
C SER A 236 31.68 -7.79 -9.96
N ARG A 237 32.36 -8.95 -10.04
CA ARG A 237 33.82 -8.99 -10.25
C ARG A 237 34.25 -8.28 -11.54
N ASP A 238 33.47 -8.41 -12.60
CA ASP A 238 33.80 -7.82 -13.89
C ASP A 238 33.54 -6.30 -13.88
N ASP A 239 32.53 -5.85 -13.13
CA ASP A 239 32.24 -4.41 -12.98
C ASP A 239 33.27 -3.66 -12.12
N CYS A 240 34.11 -4.37 -11.37
CA CYS A 240 35.18 -3.78 -10.55
C CYS A 240 36.21 -2.99 -11.38
N GLU A 241 36.40 -3.32 -12.65
CA GLU A 241 37.35 -2.61 -13.52
C GLU A 241 36.98 -1.12 -13.64
N ASN A 242 35.70 -0.78 -13.49
CA ASN A 242 35.23 0.61 -13.50
C ASN A 242 35.68 1.40 -12.26
N CYS A 243 36.06 0.75 -11.16
CA CYS A 243 36.62 1.44 -10.00
C CYS A 243 38.01 2.04 -10.29
N TRP A 244 38.69 1.61 -11.36
CA TRP A 244 40.02 2.10 -11.72
C TRP A 244 40.00 3.44 -12.45
N ASP A 245 38.85 3.90 -12.92
CA ASP A 245 38.70 5.24 -13.52
C ASP A 245 39.02 6.36 -12.52
N ASN A 246 38.89 6.08 -11.23
CA ASN A 246 39.39 6.94 -10.17
C ASN A 246 40.62 6.27 -9.51
N PRO A 247 41.83 6.83 -9.67
CA PRO A 247 43.06 6.25 -9.11
C PRO A 247 43.07 6.22 -7.57
N ALA A 248 42.16 6.95 -6.92
CA ALA A 248 42.00 6.95 -5.48
C ALA A 248 41.03 5.85 -4.98
N SER A 249 40.35 5.10 -5.86
CA SER A 249 39.48 3.99 -5.47
C SER A 249 40.06 2.61 -5.79
N GLU A 250 39.69 1.65 -4.96
CA GLU A 250 39.96 0.23 -5.15
C GLU A 250 38.65 -0.57 -5.01
N CYS A 251 38.58 -1.70 -5.71
CA CYS A 251 37.44 -2.59 -5.60
C CYS A 251 37.67 -3.56 -4.44
N VAL A 252 36.83 -3.49 -3.41
CA VAL A 252 36.96 -4.31 -2.21
C VAL A 252 35.79 -5.29 -2.08
N PRO A 253 36.02 -6.53 -1.62
CA PRO A 253 34.94 -7.46 -1.30
C PRO A 253 33.98 -6.85 -0.27
N ALA A 254 32.67 -6.96 -0.52
CA ALA A 254 31.65 -6.38 0.34
C ALA A 254 30.78 -7.47 0.99
N VAL A 255 30.11 -8.30 0.19
CA VAL A 255 29.17 -9.34 0.65
C VAL A 255 29.15 -10.50 -0.34
N VAL A 256 28.75 -11.69 0.11
CA VAL A 256 28.50 -12.85 -0.76
C VAL A 256 26.99 -13.04 -0.88
N THR A 257 26.47 -13.20 -2.09
CA THR A 257 25.04 -13.43 -2.34
C THR A 257 24.59 -14.78 -1.80
N GLY A 258 23.27 -15.00 -1.71
CA GLY A 258 22.71 -16.31 -1.35
C GLY A 258 23.10 -17.45 -2.30
N SER A 259 23.47 -17.14 -3.55
CA SER A 259 23.98 -18.10 -4.54
C SER A 259 25.49 -18.36 -4.45
N GLY A 260 26.21 -17.66 -3.55
CA GLY A 260 27.65 -17.80 -3.37
C GLY A 260 28.51 -16.87 -4.23
N GLU A 261 27.92 -15.90 -4.93
CA GLU A 261 28.65 -14.92 -5.73
C GLU A 261 29.25 -13.82 -4.81
N GLN A 262 30.56 -13.57 -4.90
CA GLN A 262 31.19 -12.47 -4.16
C GLN A 262 30.93 -11.14 -4.87
N CYS A 263 30.30 -10.21 -4.16
CA CYS A 263 30.06 -8.85 -4.60
C CYS A 263 31.09 -7.88 -4.03
N PHE A 264 31.28 -6.78 -4.74
CA PHE A 264 32.30 -5.78 -4.45
C PHE A 264 31.72 -4.38 -4.40
N LYS A 265 32.47 -3.44 -3.85
CA LYS A 265 32.18 -2.00 -3.92
C LYS A 265 33.45 -1.22 -4.25
N CYS A 266 33.31 -0.12 -4.97
CA CYS A 266 34.40 0.85 -5.06
C CYS A 266 34.52 1.55 -3.71
N GLN A 267 35.68 1.46 -3.09
CA GLN A 267 36.01 2.19 -1.87
C GLN A 267 37.24 3.04 -2.12
N LEU A 268 37.29 4.26 -1.56
CA LEU A 268 38.51 5.06 -1.62
C LEU A 268 39.61 4.35 -0.82
N ARG A 269 40.77 4.18 -1.44
CA ARG A 269 41.94 3.50 -0.86
C ARG A 269 42.34 4.09 0.49
N GLY A 270 42.24 5.41 0.62
CA GLY A 270 42.48 6.12 1.89
C GLY A 270 41.53 5.70 3.00
N ASP A 271 40.25 5.43 2.71
CA ASP A 271 39.28 5.02 3.74
C ASP A 271 39.60 3.63 4.27
N TYR A 272 39.97 2.70 3.38
CA TYR A 272 40.33 1.35 3.78
C TYR A 272 41.61 1.33 4.62
N GLU A 273 42.65 2.05 4.19
CA GLU A 273 43.90 2.14 4.95
C GLU A 273 43.68 2.78 6.34
N CYS A 274 42.88 3.85 6.42
CA CYS A 274 42.51 4.49 7.68
C CYS A 274 41.73 3.55 8.59
N ALA A 275 40.63 2.96 8.12
CA ALA A 275 39.79 2.09 8.94
C ALA A 275 40.51 0.82 9.42
N ARG A 276 41.39 0.25 8.58
CA ARG A 276 42.16 -0.96 8.92
C ARG A 276 43.21 -0.69 9.97
N ARG A 277 43.90 0.45 9.90
CA ARG A 277 45.04 0.78 10.77
C ARG A 277 44.60 1.50 12.05
N PHE A 278 43.54 2.30 11.96
CA PHE A 278 43.00 3.11 13.05
C PHE A 278 41.47 2.95 13.07
N PRO A 279 40.94 1.96 13.83
CA PRO A 279 39.50 1.72 13.93
C PRO A 279 38.75 3.00 14.33
N GLY A 280 37.69 3.33 13.57
CA GLY A 280 36.89 4.54 13.78
C GLY A 280 37.32 5.77 12.96
N THR A 281 38.40 5.67 12.18
CA THR A 281 38.84 6.74 11.27
C THR A 281 38.48 6.44 9.81
N VAL A 282 38.32 7.49 9.01
CA VAL A 282 38.12 7.44 7.55
C VAL A 282 39.11 8.39 6.87
N SER A 283 39.19 8.44 5.53
CA SER A 283 39.99 9.48 4.86
C SER A 283 39.39 10.86 5.14
N ASN A 284 40.25 11.89 5.14
CA ASN A 284 39.83 13.29 5.35
C ASN A 284 38.66 13.70 4.42
N ASN A 285 38.75 13.37 3.13
CA ASN A 285 37.69 13.67 2.16
C ASN A 285 36.36 12.97 2.50
N THR A 286 36.42 11.71 2.93
CA THR A 286 35.22 10.98 3.34
C THR A 286 34.64 11.56 4.62
N CYS A 287 35.46 11.94 5.59
CA CYS A 287 34.98 12.63 6.78
C CYS A 287 34.24 13.92 6.41
N ILE A 288 34.81 14.79 5.58
CA ILE A 288 34.18 16.06 5.15
C ILE A 288 32.80 15.83 4.54
N ASN A 289 32.62 14.75 3.76
CA ASN A 289 31.36 14.43 3.10
C ASN A 289 30.35 13.70 3.99
N THR A 290 30.80 13.01 5.05
CA THR A 290 29.94 12.15 5.89
C THR A 290 29.64 12.75 7.25
N CYS A 291 30.54 13.57 7.80
CA CYS A 291 30.39 14.30 9.05
C CYS A 291 29.48 15.51 8.83
N THR A 292 28.17 15.26 8.76
CA THR A 292 27.14 16.24 8.40
C THR A 292 26.48 16.92 9.61
N ASP A 293 26.82 16.49 10.83
CA ASP A 293 26.31 17.09 12.06
C ASP A 293 26.96 18.46 12.27
N ALA A 294 26.14 19.50 12.44
CA ALA A 294 26.61 20.87 12.63
C ALA A 294 27.47 21.04 13.89
N ASN A 295 27.26 20.20 14.90
CA ASN A 295 28.01 20.20 16.16
C ASN A 295 29.26 19.31 16.13
N LYS A 296 29.60 18.73 14.98
CA LYS A 296 30.80 17.90 14.82
C LYS A 296 31.75 18.46 13.79
N GLU A 297 33.02 18.11 13.91
CA GLU A 297 34.06 18.46 12.95
C GLU A 297 35.00 17.28 12.67
N CYS A 298 35.65 17.36 11.51
CA CYS A 298 36.65 16.38 11.10
C CYS A 298 38.01 16.74 11.67
N VAL A 299 38.45 15.97 12.66
CA VAL A 299 39.79 16.10 13.24
C VAL A 299 40.75 15.22 12.43
N VAL A 300 41.67 15.85 11.70
CA VAL A 300 42.63 15.16 10.83
C VAL A 300 43.88 14.76 11.63
N SER A 301 44.20 13.48 11.60
CA SER A 301 45.45 12.90 12.06
C SER A 301 46.31 12.50 10.87
N VAL A 302 47.55 12.98 10.83
CA VAL A 302 48.51 12.67 9.76
C VAL A 302 49.50 11.62 10.26
N TYR A 303 49.60 10.51 9.54
CA TYR A 303 50.49 9.41 9.88
C TYR A 303 51.58 9.25 8.81
N GLU A 304 52.84 9.43 9.20
CA GLU A 304 53.99 9.24 8.31
C GLU A 304 54.32 7.75 8.12
N TYR A 305 54.86 7.40 6.95
CA TYR A 305 55.36 6.06 6.67
C TYR A 305 56.89 6.03 6.72
N ASP A 306 57.45 5.03 7.40
CA ASP A 306 58.91 4.83 7.49
C ASP A 306 59.56 4.47 6.13
N ASP A 307 58.77 4.06 5.13
CA ASP A 307 59.25 3.64 3.81
C ASP A 307 59.27 4.77 2.75
N GLY A 308 59.04 6.01 3.17
CA GLY A 308 59.08 7.19 2.29
C GLY A 308 57.83 7.38 1.42
N ARG A 309 56.74 6.63 1.64
CA ARG A 309 55.44 6.94 1.06
C ARG A 309 54.86 8.25 1.62
N SER A 310 53.99 8.89 0.83
CA SER A 310 53.28 10.10 1.27
C SER A 310 52.48 9.84 2.55
N PRO A 311 52.41 10.81 3.49
CA PRO A 311 51.67 10.65 4.74
C PRO A 311 50.20 10.28 4.50
N LEU A 312 49.66 9.39 5.34
CA LEU A 312 48.24 9.04 5.33
C LEU A 312 47.47 10.02 6.22
N GLU A 313 46.53 10.74 5.62
CA GLU A 313 45.61 11.64 6.34
C GLU A 313 44.31 10.91 6.67
N CYS A 314 44.15 10.51 7.92
CA CYS A 314 42.90 9.96 8.44
C CYS A 314 42.17 11.01 9.26
N ALA A 315 40.85 10.95 9.30
CA ALA A 315 40.01 11.86 10.05
C ALA A 315 38.97 11.11 10.87
N THR A 316 38.65 11.68 12.02
CA THR A 316 37.56 11.25 12.90
C THR A 316 36.54 12.38 13.00
N CYS A 317 35.25 12.04 12.99
CA CYS A 317 34.17 13.00 13.20
C CYS A 317 33.91 13.13 14.71
N GLU A 318 34.47 14.17 15.32
CA GLU A 318 34.41 14.44 16.76
C GLU A 318 33.46 15.61 17.06
N ASP A 319 32.94 15.69 18.29
CA ASP A 319 32.12 16.83 18.71
C ASP A 319 33.01 18.10 18.72
N LYS A 320 32.52 19.17 18.09
CA LYS A 320 33.14 20.49 18.18
C LYS A 320 33.19 20.90 19.65
N PRO A 321 34.28 21.55 20.10
CA PRO A 321 34.30 22.20 21.39
C PRO A 321 33.09 23.12 21.52
N GLN A 322 32.29 22.94 22.56
CA GLN A 322 31.15 23.81 22.80
C GLN A 322 31.66 25.21 23.15
N GLU A 323 31.26 26.21 22.39
CA GLU A 323 31.58 27.61 22.68
C GLU A 323 30.55 28.23 23.62
N CYS A 324 30.91 29.31 24.31
CA CYS A 324 29.97 29.99 25.21
C CYS A 324 28.72 30.50 24.47
N PHE A 325 28.89 30.90 23.20
CA PHE A 325 27.77 31.31 22.35
C PHE A 325 26.78 30.17 22.08
N ASP A 326 27.22 28.92 22.03
CA ASP A 326 26.35 27.76 21.77
C ASP A 326 25.38 27.46 22.93
N ILE A 327 25.62 28.05 24.10
CA ILE A 327 24.75 27.99 25.29
C ILE A 327 24.17 29.35 25.66
N ASP A 328 24.10 30.28 24.68
CA ASP A 328 23.58 31.64 24.85
C ASP A 328 24.28 32.45 25.95
N LEU A 329 25.56 32.19 26.18
CA LEU A 329 26.40 32.91 27.14
C LEU A 329 27.55 33.67 26.44
N LEU A 330 28.18 34.56 27.18
CA LEU A 330 29.30 35.37 26.73
C LEU A 330 30.63 34.71 27.07
N ASP A 331 31.58 34.81 26.14
CA ASP A 331 32.98 34.58 26.45
C ASP A 331 33.53 35.69 27.34
N LYS A 332 34.57 35.38 28.13
CA LYS A 332 35.26 36.37 28.98
C LYS A 332 35.70 37.62 28.22
N VAL A 333 36.13 37.45 26.95
CA VAL A 333 36.57 38.56 26.10
C VAL A 333 35.44 39.52 25.72
N GLN A 334 34.18 39.10 25.86
CA GLN A 334 32.99 39.93 25.58
C GLN A 334 32.47 40.67 26.81
N CYS A 335 32.95 40.34 28.03
CA CYS A 335 32.55 41.01 29.27
C CYS A 335 32.74 42.54 29.27
N PRO A 336 33.82 43.13 28.70
CA PRO A 336 33.98 44.59 28.67
C PRO A 336 32.82 45.31 27.97
N SER A 337 32.16 44.68 26.99
CA SER A 337 30.98 45.25 26.33
C SER A 337 29.75 45.28 27.24
N CYS A 338 29.63 44.31 28.16
CA CYS A 338 28.59 44.31 29.19
C CYS A 338 28.85 45.39 30.25
N GLU A 339 30.10 45.52 30.68
CA GLU A 339 30.53 46.47 31.72
C GLU A 339 30.56 47.92 31.24
N ALA A 340 30.38 48.17 29.94
CA ALA A 340 30.19 49.50 29.39
C ALA A 340 28.90 50.17 29.91
N ASP A 341 27.89 49.38 30.30
CA ASP A 341 26.71 49.87 31.00
C ASP A 341 26.99 49.87 32.53
N PRO A 342 27.00 51.05 33.19
CA PRO A 342 27.28 51.12 34.63
C PRO A 342 26.28 50.36 35.50
N ASN A 343 25.10 50.03 34.97
CA ASN A 343 24.08 49.25 35.68
C ASN A 343 24.20 47.75 35.47
N LYS A 344 25.20 47.26 34.71
CA LYS A 344 25.37 45.83 34.43
C LYS A 344 26.73 45.30 34.92
N GLU A 345 26.78 44.01 35.20
CA GLU A 345 28.00 43.30 35.57
C GLU A 345 28.08 41.95 34.86
N CYS A 346 29.31 41.55 34.49
CA CYS A 346 29.56 40.27 33.88
C CYS A 346 29.80 39.22 34.97
N LYS A 347 28.91 38.24 35.10
CA LYS A 347 28.98 37.18 36.12
C LYS A 347 29.14 35.81 35.49
N ILE A 348 29.85 34.91 36.15
CA ILE A 348 29.93 33.51 35.73
C ILE A 348 28.51 32.92 35.82
N ALA A 349 27.99 32.48 34.69
CA ALA A 349 26.61 31.98 34.58
C ALA A 349 26.56 30.49 34.23
N GLY A 350 27.64 29.96 33.65
CA GLY A 350 27.72 28.55 33.28
C GLY A 350 29.12 28.13 32.86
N GLN A 351 29.23 26.91 32.37
CA GLN A 351 30.46 26.39 31.76
C GLN A 351 30.12 25.46 30.59
N THR A 352 31.00 25.41 29.59
CA THR A 352 30.87 24.49 28.45
C THR A 352 31.08 23.03 28.89
N LYS A 353 30.76 22.06 28.02
CA LYS A 353 31.01 20.63 28.27
C LYS A 353 32.49 20.31 28.58
N GLU A 354 33.41 21.11 28.07
CA GLU A 354 34.86 21.01 28.27
C GLU A 354 35.34 21.75 29.52
N GLY A 355 34.43 22.42 30.25
CA GLY A 355 34.72 23.15 31.49
C GLY A 355 35.17 24.60 31.29
N LYS A 356 35.03 25.18 30.10
CA LYS A 356 35.31 26.60 29.85
C LYS A 356 34.24 27.46 30.52
N LEU A 357 34.63 28.38 31.40
CA LEU A 357 33.68 29.26 32.11
C LEU A 357 33.05 30.28 31.15
N CYS A 358 31.73 30.41 31.21
CA CYS A 358 30.94 31.32 30.42
C CYS A 358 30.17 32.30 31.30
N TYR A 359 29.93 33.50 30.78
CA TYR A 359 29.46 34.64 31.55
C TYR A 359 28.10 35.13 31.07
N SER A 360 27.29 35.70 31.95
CA SER A 360 26.07 36.42 31.61
C SER A 360 26.18 37.88 32.05
N CYS A 361 25.51 38.76 31.31
CA CYS A 361 25.41 40.17 31.62
C CYS A 361 24.15 40.40 32.48
N GLU A 362 24.34 40.58 33.78
CA GLU A 362 23.25 40.76 34.74
C GLU A 362 23.19 42.22 35.22
N GLU A 363 22.02 42.68 35.66
CA GLU A 363 21.90 43.99 36.30
C GLU A 363 22.59 43.98 37.67
N ARG A 364 23.37 45.03 37.95
CA ARG A 364 23.96 45.24 39.27
C ARG A 364 22.84 45.50 40.28
N PRO A 365 22.91 44.89 41.49
CA PRO A 365 21.95 45.17 42.55
C PRO A 365 21.90 46.66 42.87
N GLN A 366 20.73 47.29 42.71
CA GLN A 366 20.52 48.67 43.11
C GLN A 366 20.51 48.73 44.64
N VAL A 367 21.42 49.50 45.23
CA VAL A 367 21.42 49.75 46.67
C VAL A 367 20.40 50.85 46.94
N CYS A 368 19.27 50.53 47.58
CA CYS A 368 18.31 51.54 48.01
C CYS A 368 18.97 52.39 49.12
N GLY A 369 19.40 53.61 48.76
CA GLY A 369 20.02 54.57 49.66
C GLY A 369 19.02 55.42 50.44
#